data_AF-A0A8T5GNG1-F1
#
_entry.id   AF-A0A8T5GNG1-F1
#
_cell.length_a   1.000
_cell.length_b   1.000
_cell.length_c   1.000
_cell.angle_alpha   90.00
_cell.angle_beta   90.00
_cell.angle_gamma   90.00
#
_symmetry.space_group_name_H-M   'P 1'
#
loop_
_entity.id
_entity.type
_entity.pdbx_description
1 polymer ?
#
loop_
_entity_poly.entity_id
_entity_poly.type
_entity_poly.pdbx_seq_one_letter_code
_entity_poly.pdbx_strand_id
1 'polypeptide(L)'
;MYQDDSSDKLTTVAVSGYFNPIHHGHIGLFKEAKKLGDKLCVIINSDMQVSIKGSQKFMDENERKAIVESIRYVDEAIISIDEDGTQCKTLEMIKPDIFANGGDRKNPDDIPESTVCTQHGIEMIFGIGGGKMQSSSWLLRKVKKESSETNYQNKKVIVADVDETICESCQQISVEMAKKINSLIERGYQFAFISGTKFEHLHQMISSKLIEEHHILATTGTRYVHISGDGSHTTRYNYSLTEQEKVEINNAFNKLITHFNITSMTTKEDQLQDRDSQITLSAIGRHAPSELKTKYDPEGNKRKVWIEYLQRYLGKDKYSFKIGGTTSVDITRKGSDKKEGIRKFAEYNKIPLDTILFFGDKIYPGGNDYPASKIVDCISVSSPRDTLQKLNDIFQ
;
A
#
# COMPACT_ATOMS: atom_id res chain seq x y z
N MET A 1 -34.14 -34.32 53.06
CA MET A 1 -32.84 -33.78 52.60
C MET A 1 -32.81 -33.90 51.10
N TYR A 2 -33.06 -32.80 50.40
CA TYR A 2 -32.66 -32.65 49.00
C TYR A 2 -31.74 -31.44 49.00
N GLN A 3 -30.44 -31.68 48.95
CA GLN A 3 -29.48 -30.62 48.64
C GLN A 3 -29.60 -30.38 47.14
N ASP A 4 -30.22 -29.25 46.81
CA ASP A 4 -30.12 -28.62 45.51
C ASP A 4 -28.71 -28.02 45.42
N ASP A 5 -27.81 -28.73 44.76
CA ASP A 5 -26.41 -28.35 44.58
C ASP A 5 -26.19 -27.79 43.17
N SER A 6 -27.13 -26.97 42.69
CA SER A 6 -26.98 -26.18 41.47
C SER A 6 -26.38 -24.82 41.80
N SER A 7 -25.12 -24.79 42.28
CA SER A 7 -24.34 -23.57 42.17
C SER A 7 -24.08 -23.34 40.68
N ASP A 8 -24.74 -22.35 40.06
CA ASP A 8 -24.49 -21.96 38.67
C ASP A 8 -22.98 -21.76 38.48
N LYS A 9 -22.34 -22.67 37.75
CA LYS A 9 -20.90 -22.61 37.47
C LYS A 9 -20.65 -21.35 36.65
N LEU A 10 -19.88 -20.42 37.20
CA LEU A 10 -19.48 -19.20 36.50
C LEU A 10 -18.72 -19.56 35.22
N THR A 11 -19.18 -19.04 34.09
CA THR A 11 -18.55 -19.23 32.78
C THR A 11 -17.39 -18.26 32.63
N THR A 12 -16.20 -18.78 32.38
CA THR A 12 -14.97 -18.01 32.22
C THR A 12 -14.56 -17.92 30.76
N VAL A 13 -14.27 -16.71 30.30
CA VAL A 13 -13.87 -16.40 28.92
C VAL A 13 -12.44 -15.89 28.94
N ALA A 14 -11.60 -16.39 28.04
CA ALA A 14 -10.26 -15.88 27.79
C ALA A 14 -10.17 -15.22 26.41
N VAL A 15 -9.43 -14.12 26.32
CA VAL A 15 -8.94 -13.55 25.05
C VAL A 15 -7.44 -13.33 25.17
N SER A 16 -6.71 -13.36 24.05
CA SER A 16 -5.28 -13.06 24.06
C SER A 16 -4.88 -11.98 23.06
N GLY A 17 -3.77 -11.28 23.35
CA GLY A 17 -3.23 -10.29 22.43
C GLY A 17 -1.98 -9.57 22.90
N TYR A 18 -1.33 -8.91 21.94
CA TYR A 18 -0.11 -8.14 22.18
C TYR A 18 -0.39 -6.77 22.79
N PHE A 19 -1.52 -6.13 22.47
CA PHE A 19 -1.93 -4.86 23.09
C PHE A 19 -0.83 -3.76 23.12
N ASN A 20 0.02 -3.71 22.08
CA ASN A 20 1.25 -2.92 22.06
C ASN A 20 1.31 -2.00 20.82
N PRO A 21 0.61 -0.84 20.78
CA PRO A 21 -0.28 -0.28 21.81
C PRO A 21 -1.74 -0.79 21.76
N ILE A 22 -2.51 -0.50 22.82
CA ILE A 22 -3.97 -0.65 22.86
C ILE A 22 -4.64 0.37 21.92
N HIS A 23 -5.79 0.00 21.33
CA HIS A 23 -6.60 0.87 20.47
C HIS A 23 -8.07 0.44 20.52
N HIS A 24 -8.96 1.21 19.88
CA HIS A 24 -10.42 1.00 19.97
C HIS A 24 -10.87 -0.42 19.58
N GLY A 25 -10.23 -1.05 18.59
CA GLY A 25 -10.49 -2.45 18.23
C GLY A 25 -10.35 -3.45 19.40
N HIS A 26 -9.39 -3.25 20.31
CA HIS A 26 -9.27 -4.10 21.51
C HIS A 26 -10.42 -3.85 22.50
N ILE A 27 -10.90 -2.61 22.61
CA ILE A 27 -12.07 -2.29 23.44
C ILE A 27 -13.32 -3.01 22.91
N GLY A 28 -13.48 -3.07 21.58
CA GLY A 28 -14.52 -3.86 20.93
C GLY A 28 -14.40 -5.36 21.22
N LEU A 29 -13.20 -5.93 21.10
CA LEU A 29 -12.92 -7.32 21.44
C LEU A 29 -13.31 -7.64 22.88
N PHE A 30 -12.86 -6.84 23.86
CA PHE A 30 -13.16 -7.08 25.27
C PHE A 30 -14.65 -6.97 25.57
N LYS A 31 -15.32 -5.95 25.01
CA LYS A 31 -16.76 -5.75 25.18
C LYS A 31 -17.58 -6.93 24.67
N GLU A 32 -17.24 -7.47 23.50
CA GLU A 32 -17.98 -8.59 22.92
C GLU A 32 -17.62 -9.92 23.61
N ALA A 33 -16.35 -10.14 23.96
CA ALA A 33 -15.94 -11.33 24.70
C ALA A 33 -16.61 -11.42 26.09
N LYS A 34 -16.72 -10.31 26.81
CA LYS A 34 -17.40 -10.25 28.11
C LYS A 34 -18.89 -10.64 28.05
N LYS A 35 -19.54 -10.62 26.88
CA LYS A 35 -20.93 -11.08 26.74
C LYS A 35 -21.07 -12.60 26.68
N LEU A 36 -19.96 -13.32 26.49
CA LEU A 36 -19.95 -14.78 26.30
C LEU A 36 -19.91 -15.54 27.64
N GLY A 37 -19.65 -14.86 28.75
CA GLY A 37 -19.58 -15.49 30.08
C GLY A 37 -19.54 -14.48 31.21
N ASP A 38 -19.45 -14.98 32.44
CA ASP A 38 -19.53 -14.18 33.65
C ASP A 38 -18.22 -13.46 33.98
N LYS A 39 -17.07 -14.03 33.58
CA LYS A 39 -15.74 -13.46 33.81
C LYS A 39 -14.90 -13.45 32.52
N LEU A 40 -14.19 -12.36 32.28
CA LEU A 40 -13.24 -12.19 31.19
C LEU A 40 -11.81 -12.08 31.75
N CYS A 41 -10.99 -13.08 31.43
CA CYS A 41 -9.55 -13.07 31.61
C CYS A 41 -8.86 -12.63 30.31
N VAL A 42 -7.99 -11.63 30.37
CA VAL A 42 -7.20 -11.18 29.22
C VAL A 42 -5.76 -11.64 29.35
N ILE A 43 -5.31 -12.46 28.42
CA ILE A 43 -3.92 -12.90 28.32
C ILE A 43 -3.12 -11.89 27.49
N ILE A 44 -2.08 -11.33 28.08
CA ILE A 44 -1.21 -10.33 27.49
C ILE A 44 0.07 -11.01 27.04
N ASN A 45 0.35 -10.98 25.74
CA ASN A 45 1.61 -11.52 25.23
C ASN A 45 2.80 -10.79 25.87
N SER A 46 3.80 -11.54 26.33
CA SER A 46 4.99 -10.98 26.99
C SER A 46 5.86 -10.15 26.03
N ASP A 47 6.77 -9.35 26.57
CA ASP A 47 7.77 -8.61 25.81
C ASP A 47 8.71 -9.53 25.01
N MET A 48 8.95 -10.73 25.53
CA MET A 48 9.64 -11.79 24.80
C MET A 48 8.86 -12.20 23.56
N GLN A 49 7.55 -12.42 23.68
CA GLN A 49 6.70 -12.75 22.53
C GLN A 49 6.60 -11.59 21.53
N VAL A 50 6.55 -10.33 22.01
CA VAL A 50 6.64 -9.13 21.15
C VAL A 50 7.91 -9.18 20.29
N SER A 51 9.04 -9.59 20.90
CA SER A 51 10.33 -9.72 20.24
C SER A 51 10.36 -10.88 19.23
N ILE A 52 9.82 -12.05 19.59
CA ILE A 52 9.69 -13.21 18.69
C ILE A 52 8.87 -12.86 17.44
N LYS A 53 7.78 -12.10 17.61
CA LYS A 53 6.94 -11.61 16.50
C LYS A 53 7.65 -10.59 15.60
N GLY A 54 8.77 -10.02 16.04
CA GLY A 54 9.44 -8.92 15.36
C GLY A 54 8.65 -7.61 15.39
N SER A 55 7.72 -7.47 16.36
CA SER A 55 6.98 -6.22 16.53
C SER A 55 7.83 -5.21 17.31
N GLN A 56 7.71 -3.93 16.98
CA GLN A 56 8.38 -2.87 17.74
C GLN A 56 7.84 -2.84 19.18
N LYS A 57 8.74 -2.92 20.18
CA LYS A 57 8.39 -2.68 21.59
C LYS A 57 7.92 -1.23 21.74
N PHE A 58 6.73 -1.04 22.30
CA PHE A 58 6.14 0.28 22.54
C PHE A 58 5.93 0.53 24.04
N MET A 59 5.47 -0.48 24.77
CA MET A 59 5.15 -0.38 26.20
C MET A 59 5.53 -1.67 26.92
N ASP A 60 6.04 -1.54 28.15
CA ASP A 60 6.39 -2.67 29.01
C ASP A 60 5.18 -3.56 29.29
N GLU A 61 5.38 -4.87 29.37
CA GLU A 61 4.29 -5.83 29.62
C GLU A 61 3.52 -5.58 30.92
N ASN A 62 4.18 -5.09 31.99
CA ASN A 62 3.49 -4.79 33.25
C ASN A 62 2.64 -3.52 33.14
N GLU A 63 3.10 -2.55 32.35
CA GLU A 63 2.33 -1.34 32.05
C GLU A 63 1.12 -1.67 31.16
N ARG A 64 1.32 -2.52 30.13
CA ARG A 64 0.23 -3.06 29.32
C ARG A 64 -0.80 -3.78 30.20
N LYS A 65 -0.34 -4.59 31.16
CA LYS A 65 -1.19 -5.26 32.14
C LYS A 65 -2.03 -4.28 32.96
N ALA A 66 -1.41 -3.30 33.60
CA ALA A 66 -2.12 -2.33 34.42
C ALA A 66 -3.21 -1.57 33.62
N ILE A 67 -2.94 -1.23 32.37
CA ILE A 67 -3.93 -0.56 31.51
C ILE A 67 -5.06 -1.51 31.13
N VAL A 68 -4.77 -2.75 30.72
CA VAL A 68 -5.79 -3.73 30.35
C VAL A 68 -6.70 -4.07 31.54
N GLU A 69 -6.14 -4.28 32.73
CA GLU A 69 -6.90 -4.54 33.96
C GLU A 69 -7.83 -3.38 34.34
N SER A 70 -7.47 -2.14 33.97
CA SER A 70 -8.29 -0.96 34.24
C SER A 70 -9.48 -0.81 33.28
N ILE A 71 -9.57 -1.62 32.22
CA ILE A 71 -10.67 -1.55 31.26
C ILE A 71 -11.90 -2.24 31.84
N ARG A 72 -13.01 -1.49 31.95
CA ARG A 72 -14.28 -1.90 32.58
C ARG A 72 -14.88 -3.26 32.20
N TYR A 73 -14.44 -3.89 31.12
CA TYR A 73 -14.94 -5.19 30.63
C TYR A 73 -14.07 -6.36 31.08
N VAL A 74 -12.87 -6.09 31.58
CA VAL A 74 -11.86 -7.07 31.97
C VAL A 74 -11.97 -7.30 33.46
N ASP A 75 -12.13 -8.56 33.89
CA ASP A 75 -12.14 -8.92 35.31
C ASP A 75 -10.74 -9.27 35.81
N GLU A 76 -9.89 -9.81 34.94
CA GLU A 76 -8.52 -10.19 35.24
C GLU A 76 -7.64 -10.04 33.99
N ALA A 77 -6.38 -9.63 34.16
CA ALA A 77 -5.39 -9.76 33.10
C ALA A 77 -4.12 -10.45 33.60
N ILE A 78 -3.56 -11.30 32.76
CA ILE A 78 -2.36 -12.07 33.07
C ILE A 78 -1.33 -11.91 31.96
N ILE A 79 -0.05 -11.92 32.31
CA ILE A 79 1.03 -11.96 31.33
C ILE A 79 1.23 -13.43 30.94
N SER A 80 1.33 -13.69 29.64
CA SER A 80 1.55 -15.03 29.09
C SER A 80 2.88 -15.61 29.59
N ILE A 81 2.84 -16.87 30.00
CA ILE A 81 4.00 -17.64 30.44
C ILE A 81 4.67 -18.42 29.29
N ASP A 82 4.22 -18.18 28.05
CA ASP A 82 4.64 -18.96 26.89
C ASP A 82 6.04 -18.56 26.38
N GLU A 83 6.84 -19.60 26.15
CA GLU A 83 8.16 -19.71 25.47
C GLU A 83 8.21 -19.20 24.02
N ASP A 84 7.05 -19.17 23.36
CA ASP A 84 6.91 -19.13 21.91
C ASP A 84 5.79 -18.18 21.46
N GLY A 85 5.40 -18.20 20.19
CA GLY A 85 4.34 -17.34 19.66
C GLY A 85 2.90 -17.75 20.03
N THR A 86 2.72 -18.84 20.77
CA THR A 86 1.41 -19.43 21.11
C THR A 86 0.95 -19.02 22.51
N GLN A 87 -0.26 -19.44 22.90
CA GLN A 87 -0.83 -19.25 24.24
C GLN A 87 -1.15 -20.58 24.94
N CYS A 88 -0.55 -21.68 24.48
CA CYS A 88 -0.85 -23.03 24.92
C CYS A 88 -0.64 -23.23 26.42
N LYS A 89 0.56 -22.91 26.94
CA LYS A 89 0.89 -23.10 28.36
C LYS A 89 0.03 -22.21 29.25
N THR A 90 -0.23 -20.98 28.81
CA THR A 90 -1.09 -20.08 29.57
C THR A 90 -2.53 -20.58 29.63
N LEU A 91 -3.10 -21.06 28.51
CA LEU A 91 -4.45 -21.63 28.47
C LEU A 91 -4.56 -22.92 29.32
N GLU A 92 -3.53 -23.77 29.33
CA GLU A 92 -3.47 -24.94 30.22
C GLU A 92 -3.46 -24.56 31.71
N MET A 93 -2.85 -23.42 32.05
CA MET A 93 -2.81 -22.91 33.42
C MET A 93 -4.17 -22.37 33.87
N ILE A 94 -4.83 -21.56 33.04
CA ILE A 94 -6.09 -20.89 33.44
C ILE A 94 -7.35 -21.70 33.15
N LYS A 95 -7.34 -22.60 32.16
CA LYS A 95 -8.45 -23.47 31.76
C LYS A 95 -9.82 -22.76 31.70
N PRO A 96 -9.96 -21.71 30.87
CA PRO A 96 -11.24 -21.03 30.70
C PRO A 96 -12.27 -21.98 30.06
N ASP A 97 -13.55 -21.70 30.24
CA ASP A 97 -14.61 -22.43 29.52
C ASP A 97 -14.62 -22.03 28.03
N ILE A 98 -14.31 -20.77 27.70
CA ILE A 98 -14.31 -20.23 26.34
C ILE A 98 -12.98 -19.52 26.02
N PHE A 99 -12.40 -19.78 24.85
CA PHE A 99 -11.32 -18.99 24.27
C PHE A 99 -11.82 -18.19 23.04
N ALA A 100 -12.07 -16.90 23.26
CA ALA A 100 -12.60 -15.98 22.27
C ALA A 100 -11.47 -15.35 21.41
N ASN A 101 -11.58 -15.51 20.10
CA ASN A 101 -10.60 -15.07 19.11
C ASN A 101 -11.17 -13.93 18.25
N GLY A 102 -10.46 -12.80 18.23
CA GLY A 102 -10.77 -11.66 17.37
C GLY A 102 -10.01 -11.64 16.04
N GLY A 103 -10.42 -10.74 15.13
CA GLY A 103 -9.68 -10.43 13.90
C GLY A 103 -9.85 -11.44 12.75
N ASP A 104 -8.75 -11.78 12.07
CA ASP A 104 -8.75 -12.53 10.79
C ASP A 104 -8.70 -14.07 10.96
N ARG A 105 -8.67 -14.57 12.21
CA ARG A 105 -8.66 -16.01 12.50
C ARG A 105 -10.05 -16.56 12.27
N LYS A 106 -10.20 -17.50 11.34
CA LYS A 106 -11.52 -17.94 10.86
C LYS A 106 -11.87 -19.36 11.25
N ASN A 107 -10.88 -20.19 11.57
CA ASN A 107 -11.12 -21.59 11.93
C ASN A 107 -10.05 -22.12 12.92
N PRO A 108 -10.30 -23.29 13.55
CA PRO A 108 -9.36 -23.96 14.44
C PRO A 108 -8.02 -24.35 13.80
N ASP A 109 -7.98 -24.63 12.50
CA ASP A 109 -6.74 -24.99 11.78
C ASP A 109 -5.77 -23.80 11.68
N ASP A 110 -6.27 -22.57 11.85
CA ASP A 110 -5.47 -21.34 11.83
C ASP A 110 -4.75 -21.05 13.16
N ILE A 111 -5.03 -21.80 14.24
CA ILE A 111 -4.51 -21.50 15.58
C ILE A 111 -3.79 -22.69 16.26
N PRO A 112 -2.53 -22.52 16.70
CA PRO A 112 -1.79 -23.53 17.45
C PRO A 112 -2.49 -24.02 18.73
N GLU A 113 -3.31 -23.16 19.33
CA GLU A 113 -4.01 -23.43 20.59
C GLU A 113 -5.16 -24.46 20.48
N SER A 114 -5.57 -24.83 19.27
CA SER A 114 -6.71 -25.73 19.02
C SER A 114 -6.58 -27.10 19.71
N THR A 115 -5.37 -27.65 19.75
CA THR A 115 -5.11 -28.95 20.39
C THR A 115 -5.32 -28.86 21.91
N VAL A 116 -4.76 -27.83 22.54
CA VAL A 116 -4.90 -27.57 23.98
C VAL A 116 -6.36 -27.31 24.33
N CYS A 117 -7.06 -26.49 23.54
CA CYS A 117 -8.46 -26.20 23.76
C CYS A 117 -9.31 -27.49 23.72
N THR A 118 -9.07 -28.36 22.75
CA THR A 118 -9.78 -29.64 22.63
C THR A 118 -9.50 -30.57 23.81
N GLN A 119 -8.23 -30.70 24.21
CA GLN A 119 -7.82 -31.55 25.33
C GLN A 119 -8.42 -31.12 26.67
N HIS A 120 -8.65 -29.82 26.85
CA HIS A 120 -9.18 -29.25 28.09
C HIS A 120 -10.67 -28.89 28.04
N GLY A 121 -11.36 -29.18 26.93
CA GLY A 121 -12.79 -28.86 26.77
C GLY A 121 -13.09 -27.36 26.71
N ILE A 122 -12.15 -26.57 26.20
CA ILE A 122 -12.27 -25.11 26.03
C ILE A 122 -12.97 -24.85 24.69
N GLU A 123 -14.12 -24.19 24.71
CA GLU A 123 -14.84 -23.82 23.49
C GLU A 123 -14.15 -22.64 22.80
N MET A 124 -13.88 -22.76 21.50
CA MET A 124 -13.27 -21.68 20.72
C MET A 124 -14.32 -20.92 19.92
N ILE A 125 -14.41 -19.61 20.13
CA ILE A 125 -15.34 -18.73 19.41
C ILE A 125 -14.54 -17.71 18.59
N PHE A 126 -14.87 -17.56 17.31
CA PHE A 126 -14.15 -16.69 16.37
C PHE A 126 -14.99 -15.47 15.97
N GLY A 127 -14.33 -14.45 15.40
CA GLY A 127 -14.99 -13.26 14.86
C GLY A 127 -15.42 -12.23 15.92
N ILE A 128 -14.86 -12.31 17.13
CA ILE A 128 -15.21 -11.41 18.23
C ILE A 128 -14.58 -10.02 18.03
N GLY A 129 -15.35 -8.97 18.31
CA GLY A 129 -14.87 -7.57 18.29
C GLY A 129 -15.06 -6.80 16.98
N GLY A 130 -15.72 -7.40 15.99
CA GLY A 130 -15.89 -6.80 14.66
C GLY A 130 -14.59 -6.83 13.85
N GLY A 131 -14.68 -6.72 12.52
CA GLY A 131 -13.51 -6.80 11.63
C GLY A 131 -12.38 -5.82 11.97
N LYS A 132 -11.18 -6.03 11.40
CA LYS A 132 -10.00 -5.20 11.69
C LYS A 132 -10.13 -3.77 11.16
N MET A 133 -10.68 -2.87 11.97
CA MET A 133 -10.70 -1.42 11.69
C MET A 133 -9.34 -0.76 11.93
N GLN A 134 -8.52 -1.28 12.85
CA GLN A 134 -7.21 -0.70 13.22
C GLN A 134 -6.26 -1.78 13.76
N SER A 135 -4.94 -1.55 13.64
CA SER A 135 -3.92 -2.42 14.25
C SER A 135 -2.80 -1.61 14.93
N SER A 136 -2.21 -2.18 15.99
CA SER A 136 -1.08 -1.60 16.73
C SER A 136 0.14 -1.33 15.84
N SER A 137 0.50 -2.25 14.94
CA SER A 137 1.63 -2.06 14.02
C SER A 137 1.39 -0.90 13.03
N TRP A 138 0.14 -0.66 12.64
CA TRP A 138 -0.22 0.49 11.81
C TRP A 138 -0.03 1.81 12.58
N LEU A 139 -0.47 1.88 13.84
CA LEU A 139 -0.25 3.04 14.72
C LEU A 139 1.24 3.36 14.88
N LEU A 140 2.04 2.35 15.21
CA LEU A 140 3.49 2.53 15.40
C LEU A 140 4.19 2.99 14.12
N ARG A 141 3.79 2.45 12.97
CA ARG A 141 4.30 2.93 11.67
C ARG A 141 3.91 4.37 11.36
N LYS A 142 2.72 4.81 11.77
CA LYS A 142 2.26 6.19 11.59
C LYS A 142 3.12 7.15 12.43
N VAL A 143 3.33 6.84 13.71
CA VAL A 143 4.18 7.65 14.61
C VAL A 143 5.61 7.72 14.10
N LYS A 144 6.19 6.59 13.64
CA LYS A 144 7.56 6.58 13.07
C LYS A 144 7.71 7.46 11.83
N LYS A 145 6.64 7.59 11.04
CA LYS A 145 6.58 8.45 9.86
C LYS A 145 6.42 9.94 10.24
N GLU A 146 5.82 10.21 11.39
CA GLU A 146 5.63 11.57 11.94
C GLU A 146 6.82 12.04 12.80
N SER A 147 7.59 11.12 13.40
CA SER A 147 8.73 11.42 14.29
C SER A 147 10.10 11.40 13.60
N SER A 148 10.19 10.99 12.34
CA SER A 148 11.38 11.22 11.52
C SER A 148 11.24 12.58 10.86
N GLU A 149 11.86 13.64 11.40
CA GLU A 149 12.27 14.74 10.53
C GLU A 149 13.13 14.11 9.45
N THR A 150 12.60 14.00 8.24
CA THR A 150 13.38 13.55 7.10
C THR A 150 14.58 14.48 7.03
N ASN A 151 15.79 13.93 7.16
CA ASN A 151 17.00 14.74 7.05
C ASN A 151 17.16 15.15 5.58
N TYR A 152 16.53 16.27 5.21
CA TYR A 152 16.52 16.79 3.86
C TYR A 152 17.91 17.22 3.37
N GLN A 153 18.88 17.42 4.27
CA GLN A 153 20.25 17.79 3.92
C GLN A 153 20.97 16.71 3.11
N ASN A 154 20.65 15.43 3.34
CA ASN A 154 21.24 14.31 2.58
C ASN A 154 20.48 14.02 1.27
N LYS A 155 19.35 14.68 1.02
CA LYS A 155 18.58 14.48 -0.20
C LYS A 155 19.19 15.29 -1.33
N LYS A 156 19.79 14.61 -2.30
CA LYS A 156 20.45 15.24 -3.46
C LYS A 156 19.74 14.99 -4.78
N VAL A 157 18.86 13.99 -4.80
CA VAL A 157 18.13 13.58 -5.99
C VAL A 157 16.64 13.63 -5.70
N ILE A 158 15.91 14.42 -6.48
CA ILE A 158 14.47 14.57 -6.38
C ILE A 158 13.85 13.80 -7.54
N VAL A 159 13.02 12.81 -7.21
CA VAL A 159 12.20 12.10 -8.20
C VAL A 159 10.76 12.56 -8.02
N ALA A 160 10.07 12.95 -9.07
CA ALA A 160 8.68 13.40 -8.96
C ALA A 160 7.78 12.66 -9.94
N ASP A 161 6.57 12.30 -9.49
CA ASP A 161 5.48 12.08 -10.42
C ASP A 161 5.19 13.35 -11.23
N VAL A 162 4.53 13.22 -12.38
CA VAL A 162 4.21 14.34 -13.24
C VAL A 162 2.77 14.79 -13.09
N ASP A 163 1.80 13.93 -13.40
CA ASP A 163 0.39 14.30 -13.37
C ASP A 163 -0.07 14.58 -11.94
N GLU A 164 -0.76 15.70 -11.73
CA GLU A 164 -1.22 16.20 -10.41
C GLU A 164 -0.11 16.44 -9.37
N THR A 165 1.16 16.32 -9.77
CA THR A 165 2.33 16.51 -8.90
C THR A 165 3.23 17.64 -9.40
N ILE A 166 3.67 17.62 -10.66
CA ILE A 166 4.47 18.69 -11.28
C ILE A 166 3.62 19.51 -12.24
N CYS A 167 2.69 18.86 -12.93
CA CYS A 167 1.78 19.45 -13.91
C CYS A 167 0.34 19.14 -13.53
N GLU A 168 -0.60 20.01 -13.92
CA GLU A 168 -2.00 19.61 -14.00
C GLU A 168 -2.15 18.50 -15.05
N SER A 169 -3.15 17.62 -14.91
CA SER A 169 -3.29 16.43 -15.76
C SER A 169 -3.21 16.77 -17.27
N CYS A 170 -2.26 16.13 -17.97
CA CYS A 170 -2.00 16.35 -19.40
C CYS A 170 -1.66 17.79 -19.81
N GLN A 171 -1.30 18.67 -18.87
CA GLN A 171 -0.84 20.04 -19.15
C GLN A 171 0.69 20.14 -19.11
N GLN A 172 1.23 21.21 -19.69
CA GLN A 172 2.66 21.52 -19.57
C GLN A 172 3.00 22.05 -18.18
N ILE A 173 4.27 21.90 -17.79
CA ILE A 173 4.81 22.51 -16.57
C ILE A 173 4.58 24.04 -16.57
N SER A 174 4.23 24.58 -15.40
CA SER A 174 4.07 26.02 -15.23
C SER A 174 5.43 26.74 -15.23
N VAL A 175 5.43 28.03 -15.56
CA VAL A 175 6.65 28.85 -15.53
C VAL A 175 7.25 28.92 -14.12
N GLU A 176 6.41 29.03 -13.09
CA GLU A 176 6.86 29.12 -11.70
C GLU A 176 7.51 27.83 -11.21
N MET A 177 6.90 26.68 -11.53
CA MET A 177 7.47 25.37 -11.20
C MET A 177 8.79 25.16 -11.92
N ALA A 178 8.85 25.45 -13.23
CA ALA A 178 10.08 25.32 -14.01
C ALA A 178 11.21 26.21 -13.46
N LYS A 179 10.92 27.47 -13.10
CA LYS A 179 11.89 28.37 -12.45
C LYS A 179 12.43 27.79 -11.14
N LYS A 180 11.56 27.26 -10.27
CA LYS A 180 12.00 26.64 -9.01
C LYS A 180 12.88 25.42 -9.25
N ILE A 181 12.51 24.56 -10.19
CA ILE A 181 13.28 23.35 -10.52
C ILE A 181 14.65 23.72 -11.10
N ASN A 182 14.72 24.64 -12.08
CA ASN A 182 16.00 25.10 -12.63
C ASN A 182 16.91 25.65 -11.51
N SER A 183 16.36 26.50 -10.62
CA SER A 183 17.12 27.04 -9.48
C SER A 183 17.65 25.95 -8.52
N LEU A 184 16.91 24.86 -8.32
CA LEU A 184 17.40 23.73 -7.53
C LEU A 184 18.50 22.96 -8.28
N ILE A 185 18.37 22.78 -9.59
CA ILE A 185 19.39 22.10 -10.38
C ILE A 185 20.71 22.89 -10.37
N GLU A 186 20.66 24.22 -10.54
CA GLU A 186 21.82 25.11 -10.42
C GLU A 186 22.51 25.00 -9.04
N ARG A 187 21.75 24.70 -7.98
CA ARG A 187 22.26 24.47 -6.62
C ARG A 187 22.83 23.05 -6.40
N GLY A 188 22.85 22.22 -7.44
CA GLY A 188 23.43 20.88 -7.43
C GLY A 188 22.46 19.75 -7.10
N TYR A 189 21.15 19.98 -7.15
CA TYR A 189 20.15 18.91 -7.04
C TYR A 189 19.91 18.25 -8.40
N GLN A 190 19.72 16.94 -8.44
CA GLN A 190 19.29 16.25 -9.67
C GLN A 190 17.78 16.06 -9.66
N PHE A 191 17.13 16.27 -10.81
CA PHE A 191 15.69 16.08 -10.98
C PHE A 191 15.38 14.97 -11.97
N ALA A 192 14.55 14.01 -11.54
CA ALA A 192 14.01 12.96 -12.39
C ALA A 192 12.48 12.94 -12.36
N PHE A 193 11.87 12.91 -13.55
CA PHE A 193 10.42 12.91 -13.71
C PHE A 193 9.94 11.52 -14.12
N ILE A 194 9.09 10.89 -13.32
CA ILE A 194 8.58 9.54 -13.58
C ILE A 194 7.07 9.54 -13.81
N SER A 195 6.62 9.04 -14.96
CA SER A 195 5.19 8.94 -15.28
C SER A 195 4.91 7.72 -16.14
N GLY A 196 3.68 7.21 -16.09
CA GLY A 196 3.19 6.16 -16.99
C GLY A 196 3.00 6.62 -18.44
N THR A 197 3.21 7.89 -18.73
CA THR A 197 3.11 8.50 -20.05
C THR A 197 4.33 8.15 -20.93
N LYS A 198 4.12 8.08 -22.25
CA LYS A 198 5.22 7.89 -23.23
C LYS A 198 6.21 9.04 -23.20
N PHE A 199 7.44 8.76 -23.60
CA PHE A 199 8.53 9.73 -23.59
C PHE A 199 8.23 11.00 -24.36
N GLU A 200 7.71 10.90 -25.59
CA GLU A 200 7.58 12.06 -26.48
C GLU A 200 6.63 13.11 -25.90
N HIS A 201 5.51 12.63 -25.32
CA HIS A 201 4.53 13.50 -24.67
C HIS A 201 5.05 14.02 -23.32
N LEU A 202 5.71 13.17 -22.53
CA LEU A 202 6.29 13.55 -21.25
C LEU A 202 7.39 14.61 -21.41
N HIS A 203 8.24 14.46 -22.43
CA HIS A 203 9.27 15.42 -22.81
C HIS A 203 8.67 16.77 -23.20
N GLN A 204 7.58 16.78 -23.99
CA GLN A 204 6.87 18.03 -24.32
C GLN A 204 6.27 18.71 -23.08
N MET A 205 5.68 17.94 -22.16
CA MET A 205 5.09 18.49 -20.94
C MET A 205 6.14 19.15 -20.03
N ILE A 206 7.28 18.48 -19.84
CA ILE A 206 8.29 18.85 -18.84
C ILE A 206 9.38 19.74 -19.42
N SER A 207 10.03 19.30 -20.49
CA SER A 207 11.25 19.92 -21.01
C SER A 207 10.97 21.21 -21.80
N SER A 208 9.71 21.56 -22.04
CA SER A 208 9.34 22.80 -22.77
C SER A 208 9.78 24.10 -22.08
N LYS A 209 10.04 24.07 -20.76
CA LYS A 209 10.41 25.26 -19.97
C LYS A 209 11.60 25.02 -19.03
N LEU A 210 12.17 23.82 -19.01
CA LEU A 210 13.40 23.53 -18.26
C LEU A 210 14.60 23.74 -19.18
N ILE A 211 15.58 24.49 -18.69
CA ILE A 211 16.83 24.79 -19.43
C ILE A 211 18.02 24.01 -18.87
N GLU A 212 17.88 23.49 -17.65
CA GLU A 212 18.92 22.70 -17.01
C GLU A 212 18.80 21.20 -17.33
N GLU A 213 19.90 20.48 -17.13
CA GLU A 213 19.92 19.03 -17.31
C GLU A 213 18.95 18.32 -16.35
N HIS A 214 18.22 17.33 -16.86
CA HIS A 214 17.24 16.58 -16.08
C HIS A 214 16.98 15.19 -16.67
N HIS A 215 16.28 14.36 -15.89
CA HIS A 215 16.06 12.96 -16.22
C HIS A 215 14.57 12.69 -16.46
N ILE A 216 14.26 11.90 -17.49
CA ILE A 216 12.89 11.45 -17.79
C ILE A 216 12.82 9.93 -17.68
N LEU A 217 11.96 9.46 -16.77
CA LEU A 217 11.61 8.07 -16.51
C LEU A 217 10.21 7.79 -17.08
N ALA A 218 10.12 7.74 -18.40
CA ALA A 218 8.86 7.49 -19.10
C ALA A 218 8.35 6.07 -18.84
N THR A 219 7.05 5.87 -19.04
CA THR A 219 6.40 4.55 -18.95
C THR A 219 6.65 3.84 -17.61
N THR A 220 6.58 4.59 -16.52
CA THR A 220 6.86 4.14 -15.14
C THR A 220 8.31 3.65 -14.97
N GLY A 221 9.26 4.34 -15.61
CA GLY A 221 10.69 4.06 -15.49
C GLY A 221 11.17 2.82 -16.24
N THR A 222 10.41 2.30 -17.21
CA THR A 222 10.93 1.30 -18.14
C THR A 222 11.74 1.92 -19.27
N ARG A 223 11.61 3.23 -19.50
CA ARG A 223 12.46 4.01 -20.41
C ARG A 223 13.08 5.16 -19.64
N TYR A 224 14.41 5.23 -19.64
CA TYR A 224 15.17 6.32 -19.03
C TYR A 224 15.88 7.10 -20.12
N VAL A 225 15.60 8.40 -20.17
CA VAL A 225 16.23 9.36 -21.06
C VAL A 225 16.86 10.48 -20.24
N HIS A 226 18.11 10.82 -20.58
CA HIS A 226 18.80 11.98 -20.05
C HIS A 226 18.58 13.16 -21.00
N ILE A 227 18.17 14.32 -20.47
CA ILE A 227 18.02 15.58 -21.20
C ILE A 227 19.16 16.50 -20.80
N SER A 228 19.94 16.95 -21.78
CA SER A 228 21.03 17.90 -21.60
C SER A 228 20.48 19.34 -21.56
N GLY A 229 21.23 20.28 -20.98
CA GLY A 229 20.80 21.69 -20.91
C GLY A 229 20.66 22.41 -22.27
N ASP A 230 21.26 21.87 -23.33
CA ASP A 230 21.06 22.33 -24.71
C ASP A 230 19.79 21.76 -25.37
N GLY A 231 19.01 20.95 -24.64
CA GLY A 231 17.80 20.27 -25.11
C GLY A 231 18.04 18.97 -25.88
N SER A 232 19.30 18.58 -26.11
CA SER A 232 19.61 17.26 -26.68
C SER A 232 19.27 16.15 -25.68
N HIS A 233 18.91 14.97 -26.18
CA HIS A 233 18.53 13.86 -25.30
C HIS A 233 19.17 12.53 -25.71
N THR A 234 19.54 11.74 -24.70
CA THR A 234 20.15 10.42 -24.88
C THR A 234 19.34 9.37 -24.12
N THR A 235 18.85 8.35 -24.83
CA THR A 235 18.18 7.20 -24.18
C THR A 235 19.23 6.32 -23.52
N ARG A 236 19.12 6.14 -22.20
CA ARG A 236 20.04 5.34 -21.38
C ARG A 236 19.64 3.87 -21.36
N TYR A 237 18.33 3.61 -21.26
CA TYR A 237 17.75 2.29 -21.47
C TYR A 237 16.29 2.41 -21.93
N ASN A 238 15.81 1.38 -22.63
CA ASN A 238 14.41 1.23 -23.00
C ASN A 238 14.02 -0.25 -22.93
N TYR A 239 13.21 -0.61 -21.94
CA TYR A 239 12.67 -1.95 -21.74
C TYR A 239 11.26 -2.05 -22.31
N SER A 240 11.14 -1.88 -23.63
CA SER A 240 9.86 -2.01 -24.34
C SER A 240 9.38 -3.46 -24.39
N LEU A 241 8.07 -3.63 -24.55
CA LEU A 241 7.47 -4.89 -24.96
C LEU A 241 8.02 -5.25 -26.35
N THR A 242 8.26 -6.54 -26.58
CA THR A 242 8.58 -7.04 -27.92
C THR A 242 7.32 -6.98 -28.79
N GLU A 243 7.48 -6.94 -30.10
CA GLU A 243 6.33 -6.97 -31.02
C GLU A 243 5.46 -8.22 -30.81
N GLN A 244 6.06 -9.36 -30.44
CA GLN A 244 5.30 -10.56 -30.08
C GLN A 244 4.46 -10.35 -28.82
N GLU A 245 5.01 -9.76 -27.76
CA GLU A 245 4.26 -9.45 -26.53
C GLU A 245 3.14 -8.44 -26.81
N LYS A 246 3.40 -7.42 -27.61
CA LYS A 246 2.38 -6.43 -28.00
C LYS A 246 1.23 -7.06 -28.77
N VAL A 247 1.52 -7.93 -29.75
CA VAL A 247 0.49 -8.67 -30.50
C VAL A 247 -0.31 -9.57 -29.57
N GLU A 248 0.36 -10.30 -28.67
CA GLU A 248 -0.27 -11.17 -27.68
C GLU A 248 -1.23 -10.39 -26.77
N ILE A 249 -0.79 -9.26 -26.21
CA ILE A 249 -1.59 -8.41 -25.33
C ILE A 249 -2.77 -7.78 -26.08
N ASN A 250 -2.54 -7.25 -27.29
CA ASN A 250 -3.61 -6.69 -28.11
C ASN A 250 -4.67 -7.75 -28.47
N ASN A 251 -4.26 -8.98 -28.78
CA ASN A 251 -5.19 -10.08 -29.01
C ASN A 251 -6.03 -10.39 -27.77
N ALA A 252 -5.42 -10.38 -26.58
CA ALA A 252 -6.13 -10.57 -25.31
C ALA A 252 -7.16 -9.45 -25.05
N PHE A 253 -6.78 -8.19 -25.28
CA PHE A 253 -7.71 -7.07 -25.15
C PHE A 253 -8.85 -7.11 -26.16
N ASN A 254 -8.59 -7.43 -27.44
CA ASN A 254 -9.65 -7.56 -28.44
C ASN A 254 -10.64 -8.69 -28.07
N LYS A 255 -10.14 -9.82 -27.53
CA LYS A 255 -11.00 -10.90 -26.99
C LYS A 255 -11.82 -10.44 -25.79
N LEU A 256 -11.21 -9.71 -24.85
CA LEU A 256 -11.91 -9.11 -23.72
C LEU A 256 -13.02 -8.15 -24.19
N ILE A 257 -12.71 -7.23 -25.10
CA ILE A 257 -13.66 -6.26 -25.67
C ILE A 257 -14.88 -6.98 -26.25
N THR A 258 -14.65 -8.05 -27.03
CA THR A 258 -15.71 -8.85 -27.65
C THR A 258 -16.50 -9.62 -26.58
N HIS A 259 -15.83 -10.27 -25.65
CA HIS A 259 -16.47 -11.11 -24.63
C HIS A 259 -17.38 -10.32 -23.69
N PHE A 260 -16.97 -9.10 -23.32
CA PHE A 260 -17.71 -8.24 -22.40
C PHE A 260 -18.51 -7.12 -23.11
N ASN A 261 -18.59 -7.13 -24.45
CA ASN A 261 -19.27 -6.11 -25.26
C ASN A 261 -18.86 -4.66 -24.90
N ILE A 262 -17.56 -4.42 -24.75
CA ILE A 262 -17.03 -3.11 -24.35
C ILE A 262 -17.10 -2.13 -25.53
N THR A 263 -17.95 -1.12 -25.43
CA THR A 263 -18.15 -0.13 -26.51
C THR A 263 -17.33 1.13 -26.26
N SER A 264 -16.49 1.52 -27.24
CA SER A 264 -15.74 2.78 -27.20
C SER A 264 -16.62 3.96 -27.62
N MET A 265 -16.35 5.14 -27.05
CA MET A 265 -16.91 6.41 -27.54
C MET A 265 -15.94 7.16 -28.46
N THR A 266 -14.73 6.64 -28.62
CA THR A 266 -13.65 7.25 -29.41
C THR A 266 -13.05 6.22 -30.37
N THR A 267 -12.00 6.62 -31.10
CA THR A 267 -11.33 5.74 -32.07
C THR A 267 -10.70 4.51 -31.39
N LYS A 268 -10.40 3.49 -32.19
CA LYS A 268 -9.78 2.26 -31.69
C LYS A 268 -8.39 2.51 -31.12
N GLU A 269 -7.63 3.41 -31.75
CA GLU A 269 -6.29 3.83 -31.32
C GLU A 269 -6.34 4.61 -30.00
N ASP A 270 -7.43 5.32 -29.74
CA ASP A 270 -7.65 6.00 -28.47
C ASP A 270 -8.09 5.03 -27.36
N GLN A 271 -8.85 4.00 -27.73
CA GLN A 271 -9.28 2.94 -26.83
C GLN A 271 -8.11 2.01 -26.43
N LEU A 272 -7.26 1.61 -27.39
CA LEU A 272 -6.11 0.72 -27.20
C LEU A 272 -4.81 1.46 -27.51
N GLN A 273 -4.05 1.76 -26.47
CA GLN A 273 -2.82 2.54 -26.57
C GLN A 273 -1.61 1.65 -26.34
N ASP A 274 -0.77 1.49 -27.36
CA ASP A 274 0.60 1.03 -27.17
C ASP A 274 1.42 2.17 -26.57
N ARG A 275 2.06 1.96 -25.42
CA ARG A 275 2.96 2.87 -24.69
C ARG A 275 4.35 2.27 -24.53
N ASP A 276 4.83 1.57 -25.54
CA ASP A 276 6.14 0.92 -25.66
C ASP A 276 6.32 -0.27 -24.70
N SER A 277 6.36 -0.04 -23.39
CA SER A 277 6.49 -1.09 -22.35
C SER A 277 5.16 -1.48 -21.70
N GLN A 278 4.09 -0.79 -22.09
CA GLN A 278 2.74 -0.93 -21.55
C GLN A 278 1.73 -0.89 -22.69
N ILE A 279 0.72 -1.75 -22.65
CA ILE A 279 -0.50 -1.57 -23.47
C ILE A 279 -1.65 -1.22 -22.52
N THR A 280 -2.40 -0.18 -22.86
CA THR A 280 -3.54 0.30 -22.07
C THR A 280 -4.82 0.15 -22.86
N LEU A 281 -5.81 -0.52 -22.27
CA LEU A 281 -7.21 -0.44 -22.68
C LEU A 281 -7.91 0.64 -21.88
N SER A 282 -8.42 1.68 -22.51
CA SER A 282 -9.34 2.66 -21.93
C SER A 282 -10.76 2.33 -22.40
N ALA A 283 -11.60 1.78 -21.52
CA ALA A 283 -12.86 1.14 -21.90
C ALA A 283 -13.73 1.94 -22.88
N ILE A 284 -13.90 3.24 -22.62
CA ILE A 284 -14.69 4.16 -23.45
C ILE A 284 -13.83 5.16 -24.25
N GLY A 285 -12.51 5.00 -24.24
CA GLY A 285 -11.56 5.96 -24.82
C GLY A 285 -10.88 6.85 -23.78
N ARG A 286 -9.62 7.22 -24.02
CA ARG A 286 -8.87 8.14 -23.14
C ARG A 286 -9.47 9.55 -23.19
N HIS A 287 -9.84 10.00 -24.39
CA HIS A 287 -10.39 11.34 -24.60
C HIS A 287 -11.90 11.43 -24.38
N ALA A 288 -12.54 10.39 -23.86
CA ALA A 288 -13.95 10.45 -23.46
C ALA A 288 -14.18 11.49 -22.34
N PRO A 289 -15.38 12.12 -22.28
CA PRO A 289 -15.71 13.10 -21.26
C PRO A 289 -15.50 12.58 -19.83
N SER A 290 -14.90 13.41 -18.97
CA SER A 290 -14.53 13.01 -17.60
C SER A 290 -15.73 12.54 -16.76
N GLU A 291 -16.89 13.18 -16.93
CA GLU A 291 -18.12 12.80 -16.23
C GLU A 291 -18.57 11.37 -16.57
N LEU A 292 -18.49 10.98 -17.84
CA LEU A 292 -18.85 9.64 -18.29
C LEU A 292 -17.83 8.61 -17.83
N LYS A 293 -16.54 8.95 -17.90
CA LYS A 293 -15.46 8.08 -17.41
C LYS A 293 -15.65 7.77 -15.92
N THR A 294 -15.99 8.76 -15.11
CA THR A 294 -16.20 8.61 -13.67
C THR A 294 -17.39 7.71 -13.34
N LYS A 295 -18.48 7.80 -14.13
CA LYS A 295 -19.69 6.97 -13.94
C LYS A 295 -19.57 5.55 -14.49
N TYR A 296 -18.57 5.26 -15.32
CA TYR A 296 -18.49 4.01 -16.07
C TYR A 296 -18.27 2.76 -15.21
N ASP A 297 -17.33 2.83 -14.27
CA ASP A 297 -16.98 1.75 -13.35
C ASP A 297 -16.42 2.31 -12.03
N PRO A 298 -17.23 3.02 -11.22
CA PRO A 298 -16.76 3.81 -10.06
C PRO A 298 -15.98 2.96 -9.04
N GLU A 299 -16.52 1.77 -8.74
CA GLU A 299 -15.93 0.81 -7.77
C GLU A 299 -14.86 -0.10 -8.39
N GLY A 300 -14.60 0.04 -9.69
CA GLY A 300 -13.65 -0.80 -10.42
C GLY A 300 -14.09 -2.25 -10.61
N ASN A 301 -15.35 -2.60 -10.30
CA ASN A 301 -15.81 -3.98 -10.26
C ASN A 301 -15.82 -4.64 -11.65
N LYS A 302 -16.14 -3.89 -12.71
CA LYS A 302 -16.03 -4.41 -14.08
C LYS A 302 -14.57 -4.74 -14.41
N ARG A 303 -13.67 -3.81 -14.11
CA ARG A 303 -12.23 -3.96 -14.40
C ARG A 303 -11.54 -5.03 -13.56
N LYS A 304 -12.01 -5.31 -12.33
CA LYS A 304 -11.54 -6.46 -11.54
C LYS A 304 -11.83 -7.78 -12.25
N VAL A 305 -13.05 -7.96 -12.75
CA VAL A 305 -13.45 -9.15 -13.54
C VAL A 305 -12.63 -9.25 -14.83
N TRP A 306 -12.38 -8.12 -15.49
CA TRP A 306 -11.55 -8.08 -16.70
C TRP A 306 -10.10 -8.50 -16.43
N ILE A 307 -9.52 -8.06 -15.31
CA ILE A 307 -8.18 -8.47 -14.92
C ILE A 307 -8.11 -9.99 -14.70
N GLU A 308 -9.08 -10.58 -14.00
CA GLU A 308 -9.13 -12.03 -13.82
C GLU A 308 -9.23 -12.78 -15.15
N TYR A 309 -10.03 -12.27 -16.09
CA TYR A 309 -10.12 -12.82 -17.45
C TYR A 309 -8.77 -12.74 -18.18
N LEU A 310 -8.12 -11.57 -18.17
CA LEU A 310 -6.84 -11.35 -18.85
C LEU A 310 -5.72 -12.18 -18.23
N GLN A 311 -5.71 -12.36 -16.92
CA GLN A 311 -4.74 -13.20 -16.21
C GLN A 311 -4.84 -14.67 -16.61
N ARG A 312 -6.06 -15.19 -16.84
CA ARG A 312 -6.27 -16.55 -17.35
C ARG A 312 -5.78 -16.71 -18.78
N TYR A 313 -5.94 -15.66 -19.61
CA TYR A 313 -5.57 -15.70 -21.02
C TYR A 313 -4.07 -15.54 -21.27
N LEU A 314 -3.42 -14.58 -20.61
CA LEU A 314 -2.02 -14.20 -20.83
C LEU A 314 -1.04 -14.83 -19.83
N GLY A 315 -1.55 -15.45 -18.76
CA GLY A 315 -0.75 -15.98 -17.67
C GLY A 315 -0.32 -14.89 -16.67
N LYS A 316 -0.70 -15.09 -15.40
CA LYS A 316 -0.41 -14.17 -14.28
C LYS A 316 1.10 -13.99 -13.98
N ASP A 317 1.95 -14.87 -14.51
CA ASP A 317 3.38 -14.88 -14.21
C ASP A 317 4.23 -14.10 -15.20
N LYS A 318 3.71 -13.82 -16.39
CA LYS A 318 4.42 -13.08 -17.44
C LYS A 318 4.19 -11.58 -17.35
N TYR A 319 2.95 -11.19 -17.06
CA TYR A 319 2.52 -9.79 -17.09
C TYR A 319 1.98 -9.31 -15.75
N SER A 320 1.99 -7.99 -15.56
CA SER A 320 1.26 -7.30 -14.51
C SER A 320 0.03 -6.64 -15.09
N PHE A 321 -1.08 -6.72 -14.35
CA PHE A 321 -2.39 -6.22 -14.75
C PHE A 321 -2.84 -5.21 -13.70
N LYS A 322 -3.13 -3.98 -14.11
CA LYS A 322 -3.49 -2.91 -13.17
C LYS A 322 -4.75 -2.19 -13.64
N ILE A 323 -5.59 -1.83 -12.68
CA ILE A 323 -6.68 -0.89 -12.93
C ILE A 323 -6.07 0.50 -12.97
N GLY A 324 -6.19 1.17 -14.11
CA GLY A 324 -5.72 2.54 -14.33
C GLY A 324 -6.90 3.52 -14.34
N GLY A 325 -6.76 4.62 -13.60
CA GLY A 325 -7.74 5.71 -13.59
C GLY A 325 -9.19 5.26 -13.40
N THR A 326 -10.12 5.92 -14.10
CA THR A 326 -11.57 5.67 -14.00
C THR A 326 -12.09 4.63 -14.99
N THR A 327 -11.37 4.36 -16.08
CA THR A 327 -11.85 3.50 -17.18
C THR A 327 -10.80 2.56 -17.76
N SER A 328 -9.58 2.54 -17.23
CA SER A 328 -8.46 1.89 -17.91
C SER A 328 -8.01 0.59 -17.24
N VAL A 329 -7.46 -0.32 -18.03
CA VAL A 329 -6.70 -1.49 -17.61
C VAL A 329 -5.37 -1.46 -18.33
N ASP A 330 -4.29 -1.57 -17.56
CA ASP A 330 -2.92 -1.53 -18.05
C ASP A 330 -2.29 -2.91 -17.96
N ILE A 331 -1.59 -3.31 -19.02
CA ILE A 331 -0.76 -4.52 -19.04
C ILE A 331 0.68 -4.13 -19.31
N THR A 332 1.57 -4.55 -18.42
CA THR A 332 3.03 -4.38 -18.51
C THR A 332 3.73 -5.72 -18.30
N ARG A 333 5.04 -5.81 -18.58
CA ARG A 333 5.83 -6.93 -18.03
C ARG A 333 5.74 -6.96 -16.51
N LYS A 334 5.79 -8.17 -15.94
CA LYS A 334 5.72 -8.37 -14.49
C LYS A 334 6.78 -7.54 -13.77
N GLY A 335 6.38 -6.90 -12.67
CA GLY A 335 7.29 -6.11 -11.82
C GLY A 335 7.52 -4.66 -12.27
N SER A 336 6.79 -4.16 -13.26
CA SER A 336 6.89 -2.74 -13.68
C SER A 336 6.05 -1.84 -12.75
N ASP A 337 6.68 -1.06 -11.88
CA ASP A 337 6.07 -0.03 -11.03
C ASP A 337 7.08 1.08 -10.70
N LYS A 338 6.63 2.15 -10.00
CA LYS A 338 7.51 3.28 -9.69
C LYS A 338 8.67 2.91 -8.76
N LYS A 339 8.50 1.89 -7.92
CA LYS A 339 9.58 1.33 -7.09
C LYS A 339 10.68 0.78 -7.98
N GLU A 340 10.31 -0.04 -8.98
CA GLU A 340 11.27 -0.63 -9.90
C GLU A 340 11.91 0.42 -10.81
N GLY A 341 11.14 1.39 -11.31
CA GLY A 341 11.65 2.51 -12.09
C GLY A 341 12.70 3.34 -11.33
N ILE A 342 12.40 3.72 -10.08
CA ILE A 342 13.33 4.45 -9.21
C ILE A 342 14.57 3.61 -8.91
N ARG A 343 14.41 2.32 -8.61
CA ARG A 343 15.54 1.41 -8.34
C ARG A 343 16.50 1.33 -9.53
N LYS A 344 15.97 1.10 -10.73
CA LYS A 344 16.78 1.02 -11.97
C LYS A 344 17.47 2.33 -12.30
N PHE A 345 16.77 3.46 -12.14
CA PHE A 345 17.37 4.78 -12.28
C PHE A 345 18.53 4.98 -11.29
N ALA A 346 18.32 4.63 -10.02
CA ALA A 346 19.33 4.76 -8.99
C ALA A 346 20.55 3.87 -9.26
N GLU A 347 20.32 2.60 -9.62
CA GLU A 347 21.37 1.64 -9.98
C GLU A 347 22.19 2.11 -11.18
N TYR A 348 21.54 2.52 -12.28
CA TYR A 348 22.21 2.98 -13.50
C TYR A 348 23.14 4.17 -13.23
N ASN A 349 22.70 5.11 -12.40
CA ASN A 349 23.46 6.32 -12.09
C ASN A 349 24.31 6.19 -10.81
N LYS A 350 24.35 5.01 -10.17
CA LYS A 350 25.06 4.74 -8.91
C LYS A 350 24.65 5.67 -7.76
N ILE A 351 23.35 5.98 -7.68
CA ILE A 351 22.75 6.85 -6.65
C ILE A 351 22.29 5.99 -5.46
N PRO A 352 22.74 6.27 -4.23
CA PRO A 352 22.21 5.63 -3.03
C PRO A 352 20.73 5.98 -2.80
N LEU A 353 19.87 4.99 -2.55
CA LEU A 353 18.42 5.19 -2.42
C LEU A 353 18.04 6.14 -1.27
N ASP A 354 18.84 6.19 -0.20
CA ASP A 354 18.64 7.08 0.95
C ASP A 354 18.92 8.56 0.62
N THR A 355 19.55 8.87 -0.52
CA THR A 355 19.72 10.24 -1.03
C THR A 355 18.58 10.72 -1.92
N ILE A 356 17.65 9.82 -2.26
CA ILE A 356 16.48 10.13 -3.09
C ILE A 356 15.31 10.60 -2.22
N LEU A 357 14.62 11.64 -2.69
CA LEU A 357 13.35 12.11 -2.17
C LEU A 357 12.31 12.07 -3.28
N PHE A 358 11.20 11.36 -3.05
CA PHE A 358 10.14 11.20 -4.03
C PHE A 358 8.94 12.11 -3.73
N PHE A 359 8.39 12.78 -4.75
CA PHE A 359 7.14 13.54 -4.67
C PHE A 359 6.05 12.86 -5.50
N GLY A 360 4.83 12.74 -4.96
CA GLY A 360 3.69 12.17 -5.68
C GLY A 360 2.35 12.44 -4.99
N ASP A 361 1.26 12.39 -5.76
CA ASP A 361 -0.10 12.69 -5.28
C ASP A 361 -0.79 11.46 -4.68
N LYS A 362 -0.43 10.25 -5.14
CA LYS A 362 -1.13 9.00 -4.81
C LYS A 362 -0.31 8.07 -3.91
N ILE A 363 0.25 8.62 -2.83
CA ILE A 363 1.08 7.87 -1.86
C ILE A 363 0.22 7.25 -0.74
N TYR A 364 -0.72 6.40 -1.13
CA TYR A 364 -1.61 5.66 -0.23
C TYR A 364 -1.77 4.20 -0.71
N PRO A 365 -2.13 3.22 0.14
CA PRO A 365 -2.30 1.84 -0.29
C PRO A 365 -3.23 1.71 -1.51
N GLY A 366 -2.71 1.17 -2.61
CA GLY A 366 -3.43 1.05 -3.89
C GLY A 366 -3.16 2.17 -4.90
N GLY A 367 -2.58 3.29 -4.48
CA GLY A 367 -2.11 4.36 -5.38
C GLY A 367 -0.87 3.95 -6.18
N ASN A 368 -0.71 4.53 -7.37
CA ASN A 368 0.41 4.25 -8.30
C ASN A 368 1.78 4.73 -7.78
N ASP A 369 1.81 5.71 -6.86
CA ASP A 369 3.03 6.20 -6.21
C ASP A 369 3.42 5.43 -4.96
N TYR A 370 2.46 4.76 -4.32
CA TYR A 370 2.70 4.00 -3.10
C TYR A 370 3.89 3.03 -3.16
N PRO A 371 4.18 2.34 -4.29
CA PRO A 371 5.38 1.53 -4.41
C PRO A 371 6.69 2.30 -4.12
N ALA A 372 6.81 3.58 -4.49
CA ALA A 372 8.01 4.39 -4.24
C ALA A 372 8.33 4.48 -2.74
N SER A 373 7.29 4.63 -1.90
CA SER A 373 7.40 4.70 -0.43
C SER A 373 7.97 3.44 0.24
N LYS A 374 8.21 2.38 -0.52
CA LYS A 374 8.83 1.14 -0.03
C LYS A 374 10.35 1.17 -0.08
N ILE A 375 10.95 2.12 -0.81
CA ILE A 375 12.39 2.14 -1.06
C ILE A 375 13.05 3.51 -0.88
N VAL A 376 12.28 4.60 -0.92
CA VAL A 376 12.78 5.98 -0.76
C VAL A 376 11.84 6.79 0.12
N ASP A 377 12.36 7.86 0.73
CA ASP A 377 11.53 8.82 1.46
C ASP A 377 10.60 9.54 0.47
N CYS A 378 9.38 9.81 0.93
CA CYS A 378 8.30 10.28 0.08
C CYS A 378 7.58 11.48 0.70
N ILE A 379 7.31 12.48 -0.12
CA ILE A 379 6.46 13.62 0.19
C ILE A 379 5.17 13.47 -0.61
N SER A 380 4.06 13.28 0.11
CA SER A 380 2.74 13.31 -0.51
C SER A 380 2.40 14.76 -0.84
N VAL A 381 1.88 14.98 -2.04
CA VAL A 381 1.36 16.28 -2.48
C VAL A 381 -0.11 16.16 -2.88
N SER A 382 -0.82 17.27 -2.97
CA SER A 382 -2.23 17.33 -3.38
C SER A 382 -2.45 18.01 -4.72
N SER A 383 -1.45 18.75 -5.21
CA SER A 383 -1.50 19.48 -6.47
C SER A 383 -0.10 19.97 -6.85
N PRO A 384 0.10 20.43 -8.10
CA PRO A 384 1.33 21.12 -8.50
C PRO A 384 1.68 22.33 -7.62
N ARG A 385 0.67 23.05 -7.13
CA ARG A 385 0.87 24.20 -6.24
C ARG A 385 1.40 23.78 -4.87
N ASP A 386 0.86 22.70 -4.31
CA ASP A 386 1.35 22.12 -3.04
C ASP A 386 2.79 21.59 -3.19
N THR A 387 3.12 20.97 -4.33
CA THR A 387 4.50 20.59 -4.66
C THR A 387 5.43 21.79 -4.67
N LEU A 388 5.05 22.88 -5.33
CA LEU A 388 5.87 24.10 -5.41
C LEU A 388 6.10 24.69 -4.00
N GLN A 389 5.06 24.74 -3.18
CA GLN A 389 5.17 25.22 -1.80
C GLN A 389 6.15 24.35 -0.99
N LYS A 390 6.01 23.02 -1.05
CA LYS A 390 6.90 22.11 -0.32
C LYS A 390 8.34 22.16 -0.82
N LEU A 391 8.56 22.34 -2.13
CA LEU A 391 9.90 22.57 -2.68
C LEU A 391 10.52 23.87 -2.13
N ASN A 392 9.72 24.91 -1.89
CA ASN A 392 10.19 26.14 -1.27
C ASN A 392 10.49 25.97 0.22
N ASP A 393 9.62 25.28 0.95
CA ASP A 393 9.76 25.11 2.40
C ASP A 393 10.96 24.21 2.77
N ILE A 394 11.20 23.17 1.98
CA ILE A 394 12.23 22.15 2.25
C ILE A 394 13.61 22.59 1.75
N PHE A 395 13.66 23.20 0.56
CA PHE A 395 14.90 23.55 -0.12
C PHE A 395 15.05 25.07 -0.21
N GLN A 396 15.20 25.70 0.97
CA GLN A 396 15.47 27.13 1.12
C GLN A 396 16.84 27.48 0.56
#